data_AF-A0A7T9CCG2-F1
#
_entry.id   AF-A0A7T9CCG2-F1
#
_cell.length_a   1.000
_cell.length_b   1.000
_cell.length_c   1.000
_cell.angle_alpha   90.00
_cell.angle_beta   90.00
_cell.angle_gamma   90.00
#
_symmetry.space_group_name_H-M   'P 1'
#
loop_
_entity.id
_entity.type
_entity.pdbx_description
1 polymer ?
#
loop_
_entity_poly.entity_id
_entity_poly.type
_entity_poly.pdbx_seq_one_letter_code
_entity_poly.pdbx_strand_id
1 'polypeptide(L)'
;MAFSVHVNIERCTGCGNCVAACPVNALEIYTFEPVTREKIYTVRDGKSISLDFKSELCAGCGVCIDACPYNVISLSGRGEFPSERAVSPV
;
A
#
# COMPACT_ATOMS: atom_id res chain seq x y z
N MET A 1 16.55 -0.40 6.55
CA MET A 1 16.03 -1.41 5.61
C MET A 1 15.27 -0.66 4.53
N ALA A 2 15.44 -0.98 3.23
CA ALA A 2 14.86 -0.19 2.14
C ALA A 2 13.80 -1.01 1.39
N PHE A 3 12.60 -1.04 1.96
CA PHE A 3 11.40 -1.56 1.30
C PHE A 3 10.61 -0.40 0.69
N SER A 4 9.80 -0.68 -0.32
CA SER A 4 8.96 0.28 -1.03
C SER A 4 7.63 -0.38 -1.35
N VAL A 5 6.53 0.25 -0.98
CA VAL A 5 5.18 -0.24 -1.30
C VAL A 5 4.62 0.62 -2.42
N HIS A 6 4.19 -0.03 -3.50
CA HIS A 6 3.50 0.60 -4.62
C HIS A 6 2.02 0.26 -4.53
N VAL A 7 1.15 1.27 -4.62
CA VAL A 7 -0.29 1.09 -4.59
C VAL A 7 -0.88 1.68 -5.86
N ASN A 8 -1.66 0.89 -6.60
CA ASN A 8 -2.41 1.41 -7.73
C ASN A 8 -3.63 2.21 -7.23
N ILE A 9 -3.48 3.54 -7.18
CA ILE A 9 -4.51 4.47 -6.71
C ILE A 9 -5.77 4.45 -7.58
N GLU A 10 -5.69 4.06 -8.86
CA GLU A 10 -6.85 3.99 -9.75
C GLU A 10 -7.76 2.82 -9.41
N ARG A 11 -7.27 1.82 -8.69
CA ARG A 11 -8.03 0.65 -8.25
C ARG A 11 -8.15 0.55 -6.73
N CYS A 12 -7.35 1.30 -5.99
CA CYS A 12 -7.45 1.41 -4.54
C CYS A 12 -8.77 2.07 -4.15
N THR A 13 -9.50 1.43 -3.24
CA THR A 13 -10.75 1.96 -2.68
C THR A 13 -10.54 2.64 -1.33
N GLY A 14 -9.33 2.59 -0.77
CA GLY A 14 -9.05 3.11 0.56
C GLY A 14 -9.72 2.34 1.69
N CYS A 15 -10.06 1.06 1.47
CA CYS A 15 -10.76 0.21 2.43
C CYS A 15 -10.08 0.01 3.80
N GLY A 16 -8.80 0.37 3.96
CA GLY A 16 -8.11 0.26 5.24
C GLY A 16 -7.53 -1.12 5.57
N ASN A 17 -7.81 -2.14 4.77
CA ASN A 17 -7.48 -3.53 5.15
C ASN A 17 -5.98 -3.78 5.27
N CYS A 18 -5.16 -3.12 4.44
CA CYS A 18 -3.70 -3.22 4.50
C CYS A 18 -3.11 -2.59 5.77
N VAL A 19 -3.73 -1.53 6.30
CA VAL A 19 -3.35 -0.90 7.57
C VAL A 19 -3.69 -1.82 8.73
N ALA A 20 -4.92 -2.34 8.77
CA ALA A 20 -5.39 -3.24 9.81
C ALA A 20 -4.61 -4.56 9.86
N ALA A 21 -4.18 -5.08 8.70
CA ALA A 21 -3.40 -6.31 8.62
C ALA A 21 -1.92 -6.13 8.98
N CYS A 22 -1.41 -4.89 9.05
CA CYS A 22 0.00 -4.64 9.30
C CYS A 22 0.34 -4.81 10.79
N PRO A 23 1.10 -5.85 11.19
CA PRO A 23 1.39 -6.09 12.61
C PRO A 23 2.32 -5.02 13.21
N VAL A 24 3.10 -4.37 12.35
CA VAL A 24 4.07 -3.33 12.71
C VAL A 24 3.55 -1.91 12.48
N ASN A 25 2.29 -1.76 12.04
CA ASN A 25 1.66 -0.47 11.75
C ASN A 25 2.52 0.43 10.82
N ALA A 26 3.19 -0.18 9.83
CA ALA A 26 4.04 0.52 8.86
C ALA A 26 3.24 1.26 7.76
N LEU A 27 1.92 1.10 7.73
CA LEU A 27 1.01 1.68 6.74
C LEU A 27 -0.01 2.53 7.47
N GLU A 28 -0.32 3.72 6.94
CA GLU A 28 -1.30 4.63 7.53
C GLU A 28 -2.12 5.29 6.41
N ILE A 29 -3.43 5.40 6.57
CA ILE A 29 -4.32 5.96 5.55
C ILE A 29 -4.88 7.30 6.02
N TYR A 30 -4.72 8.31 5.17
CA TYR A 30 -5.24 9.64 5.36
C TYR A 30 -6.23 9.98 4.26
N THR A 31 -7.41 10.46 4.67
CA THR A 31 -8.39 11.05 3.76
C THR A 31 -8.30 12.57 3.88
N PHE A 32 -7.86 13.24 2.82
CA PHE A 32 -7.84 14.70 2.81
C PHE A 32 -9.13 15.24 2.19
N GLU A 33 -9.88 16.02 2.96
CA GLU A 33 -10.91 16.93 2.45
C GLU A 33 -10.36 18.36 2.54
N PRO A 34 -10.38 19.19 1.48
CA PRO A 34 -10.67 18.92 0.07
C PRO A 34 -9.44 18.56 -0.77
N VAL A 35 -9.68 17.81 -1.84
CA VAL A 35 -8.72 17.44 -2.90
C VAL A 35 -8.26 18.68 -3.68
N THR A 36 -7.09 19.24 -3.34
CA THR A 36 -6.46 20.29 -4.14
C THR A 36 -5.82 19.68 -5.39
N ARG A 37 -6.07 20.30 -6.56
CA ARG A 37 -5.61 19.87 -7.91
C ARG A 37 -4.08 19.86 -8.10
N GLU A 38 -3.30 20.21 -7.09
CA GLU A 38 -1.83 20.31 -7.16
C GLU A 38 -1.11 18.98 -6.97
N LYS A 39 -1.78 17.91 -6.52
CA LYS A 39 -1.19 16.57 -6.42
C LYS A 39 -2.06 15.53 -7.14
N ILE A 40 -1.39 14.67 -7.88
CA ILE A 40 -1.95 13.62 -8.75
C ILE A 40 -2.47 12.48 -7.87
N TYR A 41 -3.63 12.65 -7.25
CA TYR A 41 -4.39 11.53 -6.68
C TYR A 41 -5.75 11.47 -7.35
N THR A 42 -6.05 10.35 -8.00
CA THR A 42 -7.35 10.11 -8.63
C THR A 42 -8.41 10.03 -7.54
N VAL A 43 -9.36 10.95 -7.62
CA VAL A 43 -10.48 11.04 -6.69
C VAL A 43 -11.52 10.01 -7.10
N ARG A 44 -11.78 9.01 -6.27
CA ARG A 44 -13.00 8.20 -6.37
C ARG A 44 -13.98 8.68 -5.30
N ASP A 45 -15.20 9.02 -5.72
CA ASP A 45 -16.28 9.49 -4.84
C ASP A 45 -15.96 10.75 -4.01
N GLY A 46 -15.12 11.66 -4.54
CA GLY A 46 -14.78 12.93 -3.87
C GLY A 46 -13.71 12.84 -2.77
N LYS A 47 -13.11 11.66 -2.51
CA LYS A 47 -12.11 11.46 -1.45
C LYS A 47 -10.73 11.17 -2.04
N SER A 48 -9.69 11.94 -1.67
CA SER A 48 -8.31 11.49 -1.88
C SER A 48 -7.88 10.60 -0.73
N ILE A 49 -7.35 9.43 -1.09
CA ILE A 49 -6.77 8.49 -0.14
C ILE A 49 -5.26 8.58 -0.33
N SER A 50 -4.57 9.11 0.67
CA SER A 50 -3.10 9.06 0.75
C SER A 50 -2.71 7.94 1.69
N LEU A 51 -1.89 7.01 1.21
CA LEU A 51 -1.33 5.94 2.02
C LEU A 51 0.12 6.33 2.36
N ASP A 52 0.36 6.61 3.63
CA ASP A 52 1.69 6.87 4.16
C ASP A 52 2.35 5.54 4.51
N PHE A 53 3.58 5.36 4.05
CA PHE A 53 4.34 4.13 4.23
C PHE A 53 5.66 4.42 4.94
N LYS A 54 5.79 3.87 6.15
CA LYS A 54 6.97 4.00 7.00
C LYS A 54 7.91 2.83 6.72
N SER A 55 8.83 3.05 5.78
CA SER A 55 9.83 2.05 5.36
C SER A 55 10.74 1.60 6.51
N GLU A 56 10.93 2.43 7.53
CA GLU A 56 11.69 2.13 8.74
C GLU A 56 11.02 1.07 9.64
N LEU A 57 9.68 1.00 9.63
CA LEU A 57 8.90 0.02 10.39
C LEU A 57 8.59 -1.23 9.58
N CYS A 58 8.64 -1.13 8.25
CA CYS A 58 8.27 -2.23 7.37
C CYS A 58 9.25 -3.41 7.50
N ALA A 59 8.74 -4.55 7.97
CA ALA A 59 9.49 -5.79 8.02
C ALA A 59 9.56 -6.52 6.66
N GLY A 60 8.81 -6.07 5.66
CA GLY A 60 8.75 -6.71 4.33
C GLY A 60 7.95 -8.02 4.30
N CYS A 61 7.06 -8.27 5.27
CA CYS A 61 6.35 -9.55 5.41
C CYS A 61 5.30 -9.87 4.33
N GLY A 62 4.94 -8.91 3.46
CA GLY A 62 3.99 -9.12 2.37
C GLY A 62 2.51 -9.18 2.75
N VAL A 63 2.14 -9.18 4.03
CA VAL A 63 0.74 -9.33 4.50
C VAL A 63 -0.22 -8.27 3.94
N CYS A 64 0.29 -7.09 3.58
CA CYS A 64 -0.52 -6.03 2.98
C CYS A 64 -1.02 -6.39 1.56
N ILE A 65 -0.30 -7.24 0.83
CA ILE A 65 -0.68 -7.75 -0.49
C ILE A 65 -1.86 -8.72 -0.32
N ASP A 66 -1.71 -9.71 0.55
CA ASP A 66 -2.76 -10.71 0.85
C ASP A 66 -4.03 -10.07 1.44
N ALA A 67 -3.86 -9.04 2.28
CA ALA A 67 -4.98 -8.32 2.86
C ALA A 67 -5.73 -7.46 1.84
N CYS A 68 -5.17 -7.19 0.66
CA CYS A 68 -5.82 -6.35 -0.34
C CYS A 68 -6.80 -7.17 -1.20
N PRO A 69 -8.13 -7.02 -1.04
CA PRO A 69 -9.09 -7.81 -1.82
C PRO A 69 -9.08 -7.47 -3.32
N TYR A 70 -8.55 -6.29 -3.68
CA TYR A 70 -8.41 -5.86 -5.07
C TYR A 70 -7.04 -6.19 -5.66
N ASN A 71 -6.12 -6.71 -4.84
CA ASN A 71 -4.74 -7.02 -5.20
C ASN A 71 -4.03 -5.86 -5.92
N VAL A 72 -4.16 -4.64 -5.38
CA VAL A 72 -3.64 -3.40 -5.98
C VAL A 72 -2.33 -2.91 -5.34
N ILE A 73 -1.79 -3.69 -4.40
CA ILE A 73 -0.61 -3.35 -3.61
C ILE A 73 0.54 -4.28 -4.06
N SER A 74 1.70 -3.70 -4.33
CA SER A 74 2.93 -4.41 -4.65
C SER A 74 4.03 -3.98 -3.67
N LEU A 75 4.77 -4.94 -3.13
CA LEU A 75 5.91 -4.68 -2.26
C LEU A 75 7.21 -4.94 -3.03
N SER A 76 8.08 -3.95 -3.03
CA SER A 76 9.42 -3.99 -3.63
C SER A 76 10.47 -3.83 -2.54
N GLY A 77 11.45 -4.74 -2.47
CA GLY A 77 12.61 -4.56 -1.58
C GLY A 77 13.57 -5.74 -1.64
N ARG A 78 14.87 -5.45 -1.53
CA ARG A 78 15.91 -6.49 -1.36
C ARG A 78 15.99 -6.84 0.13
N GLY A 79 15.08 -7.70 0.58
CA GLY A 79 15.23 -8.39 1.85
C GLY A 79 15.03 -9.87 1.57
N GLU A 80 16.01 -10.71 1.95
CA GLU A 80 15.89 -12.17 1.91
C GLU A 80 14.62 -12.60 2.68
N PHE A 81 13.54 -12.84 1.95
CA PHE A 81 12.50 -13.78 2.33
C PHE A 81 12.64 -14.98 1.40
N PRO A 82 12.52 -16.23 1.92
CA PRO A 82 12.81 -17.43 1.16
C PRO A 82 11.97 -17.47 -0.13
N SER A 83 12.68 -17.71 -1.21
CA SER A 83 12.32 -17.48 -2.62
C SER A 83 11.27 -18.45 -3.18
N GLU A 84 10.16 -18.68 -2.50
CA GLU A 84 9.20 -19.73 -2.92
C GLU A 84 7.74 -19.29 -3.12
N ARG A 85 7.40 -18.00 -2.96
CA ARG A 85 6.10 -17.49 -3.40
C ARG A 85 6.24 -16.36 -4.41
N ALA A 86 6.21 -16.84 -5.65
CA ALA A 86 6.04 -16.12 -6.89
C ALA A 86 5.02 -15.00 -6.81
N VAL A 87 5.39 -13.85 -7.39
CA VAL A 87 4.45 -13.12 -8.22
C VAL A 87 5.10 -13.06 -9.60
N SER A 88 4.74 -14.04 -10.43
CA SER A 88 5.01 -13.99 -11.85
C SER A 88 4.42 -12.71 -12.44
N PRO A 89 5.14 -12.00 -13.32
CA PRO A 89 4.51 -10.95 -14.11
C PRO A 89 3.46 -11.61 -15.03
N VAL A 90 2.20 -11.20 -14.90
CA VAL A 90 1.20 -11.29 -15.98
C VAL A 90 1.15 -9.92 -16.63
#